data_AF-A0AAN4IMM6-F1
#
_entry.id   AF-A0AAN4IMM6-F1
#
_cell.length_a   1.000
_cell.length_b   1.000
_cell.length_c   1.000
_cell.angle_alpha   90.00
_cell.angle_beta   90.00
_cell.angle_gamma   90.00
#
_symmetry.space_group_name_H-M   'P 1'
#
loop_
_entity.id
_entity.type
_entity.pdbx_description
1 polymer ?
#
loop_
_entity_poly.entity_id
_entity_poly.type
_entity_poly.pdbx_seq_one_letter_code
_entity_poly.pdbx_strand_id
1 'polypeptide(L)'
;MGLFTTRQLLGYTEQKVKFRALFLELFFRRTVNFHTEEVMLDKITGKTPVAAYVSPVVEGKVLRHRGGETRVLRPGYVKPKHEFPWSR
;
A
#
# COMPACT_ATOMS: atom_id res chain seq x y z
N MET A 1 18.47 2.01 -22.58
CA MET A 1 18.17 0.74 -21.87
C MET A 1 18.73 0.84 -20.46
N GLY A 2 17.94 0.50 -19.43
CA GLY A 2 18.43 0.51 -18.04
C GLY A 2 19.46 -0.58 -17.78
N LEU A 3 20.42 -0.33 -16.90
CA LEU A 3 21.52 -1.26 -16.56
C LEU A 3 21.03 -2.64 -16.09
N PHE A 4 19.83 -2.71 -15.50
CA PHE A 4 19.18 -3.94 -15.06
C PHE A 4 17.70 -3.94 -15.47
N THR A 5 17.16 -5.14 -15.71
CA THR A 5 15.72 -5.34 -15.93
C THR A 5 14.97 -5.43 -14.61
N THR A 6 13.67 -5.09 -14.60
CA THR A 6 12.82 -5.23 -13.41
C THR A 6 12.81 -6.66 -12.87
N ARG A 7 12.88 -7.66 -13.75
CA ARG A 7 12.95 -9.08 -13.36
C ARG A 7 14.23 -9.40 -12.58
N GLN A 8 15.37 -8.85 -12.98
CA GLN A 8 16.64 -9.02 -12.25
C GLN A 8 16.60 -8.35 -10.87
N LEU A 9 16.02 -7.15 -10.78
CA LEU A 9 15.91 -6.42 -9.51
C LEU A 9 14.94 -7.10 -8.53
N LEU A 10 13.80 -7.62 -8.99
CA LEU A 10 12.83 -8.32 -8.15
C LEU A 10 13.46 -9.53 -7.44
N GLY A 11 14.22 -10.35 -8.18
CA GLY A 11 14.89 -11.52 -7.60
C GLY A 11 15.89 -11.17 -6.49
N TYR A 12 16.57 -10.02 -6.58
CA TYR A 12 17.47 -9.55 -5.52
C TYR A 12 16.69 -9.06 -4.29
N THR A 13 15.62 -8.29 -4.50
CA THR A 13 14.83 -7.70 -3.39
C THR A 13 14.14 -8.76 -2.54
N GLU A 14 13.61 -9.82 -3.15
CA GLU A 14 12.89 -10.89 -2.44
C GLU A 14 13.81 -11.69 -1.49
N GLN A 15 15.11 -11.81 -1.83
CA GLN A 15 16.06 -12.58 -1.02
C GLN A 15 16.55 -11.85 0.23
N LYS A 16 16.62 -10.50 0.20
CA LYS A 16 17.39 -9.73 1.19
C LYS A 16 16.56 -9.17 2.35
N VAL A 17 15.25 -9.01 2.20
CA VAL A 17 14.41 -8.33 3.19
C VAL A 17 13.57 -9.33 4.00
N LYS A 18 14.13 -9.84 5.10
CA LYS A 18 13.39 -10.65 6.08
C LYS A 18 12.95 -9.81 7.28
N PHE A 19 12.24 -8.71 7.02
CA PHE A 19 11.58 -7.96 8.09
C PHE A 19 10.34 -8.71 8.56
N ARG A 20 10.27 -9.02 9.85
CA ARG A 20 9.08 -9.63 10.47
C ARG A 20 8.20 -8.55 11.09
N ALA A 21 7.14 -8.21 10.38
CA ALA A 21 6.18 -7.21 10.83
C ALA A 21 5.12 -7.87 11.73
N LEU A 22 5.31 -7.86 13.05
CA LEU A 22 4.45 -8.54 14.02
C LEU A 22 2.95 -8.26 13.81
N PHE A 23 2.55 -6.99 13.67
CA PHE A 23 1.15 -6.63 13.47
C PHE A 23 0.57 -7.14 12.15
N LEU A 24 1.37 -7.15 11.07
CA LEU A 24 0.93 -7.67 9.77
C LEU A 24 0.79 -9.19 9.82
N GLU A 25 1.75 -9.88 10.47
CA GLU A 25 1.70 -11.34 10.64
C GLU A 25 0.51 -11.81 11.48
N LEU A 26 0.13 -11.05 12.52
CA LEU A 26 -0.98 -11.40 13.40
C LEU A 26 -2.36 -11.09 12.79
N PHE A 27 -2.56 -9.86 12.29
CA PHE A 27 -3.90 -9.36 11.94
C PHE A 27 -4.17 -9.25 10.43
N PHE A 28 -3.13 -9.10 9.60
CA PHE A 28 -3.26 -8.79 8.17
C PHE A 28 -2.60 -9.86 7.29
N ARG A 29 -3.05 -11.10 7.45
CA ARG A 29 -2.44 -12.28 6.81
C ARG A 29 -2.76 -12.44 5.32
N ARG A 30 -3.78 -11.75 4.82
CA ARG A 30 -4.24 -11.86 3.42
C ARG A 30 -3.85 -10.62 2.64
N THR A 31 -3.38 -10.85 1.42
CA THR A 31 -3.10 -9.79 0.44
C THR A 31 -4.05 -9.93 -0.76
N VAL A 32 -4.54 -8.80 -1.25
CA VAL A 32 -5.41 -8.73 -2.44
C VAL A 32 -4.83 -7.65 -3.34
N ASN A 33 -4.49 -8.03 -4.57
CA ASN A 33 -3.94 -7.12 -5.57
C ASN A 33 -5.06 -6.65 -6.50
N PHE A 34 -5.09 -5.36 -6.79
CA PHE A 34 -6.05 -4.74 -7.71
C PHE A 34 -5.32 -4.29 -8.98
N HIS A 35 -6.03 -4.33 -10.10
CA HIS A 35 -5.55 -3.79 -11.39
C HIS A 35 -5.93 -2.32 -11.60
N THR A 36 -6.71 -1.76 -10.68
CA THR A 36 -7.16 -0.35 -10.66
C THR A 36 -6.39 0.43 -9.60
N GLU A 37 -6.33 1.76 -9.76
CA GLU A 37 -5.76 2.64 -8.73
C GLU A 37 -6.55 2.62 -7.42
N GLU A 38 -7.82 2.27 -7.49
CA GLU A 38 -8.72 2.21 -6.35
C GLU A 38 -8.84 0.79 -5.78
N VAL A 39 -8.86 0.70 -4.45
CA VAL A 39 -9.11 -0.51 -3.68
C VAL A 39 -10.60 -0.55 -3.33
N MET A 40 -11.28 -1.55 -3.85
CA MET A 40 -12.72 -1.76 -3.62
C MET A 40 -12.89 -2.75 -2.47
N LEU A 41 -13.33 -2.27 -1.30
CA LEU A 41 -13.54 -3.06 -0.09
C LEU A 41 -14.64 -4.11 -0.27
N ASP A 42 -15.65 -3.82 -1.08
CA ASP A 42 -16.74 -4.75 -1.40
C ASP A 42 -16.26 -6.02 -2.12
N LYS A 43 -15.14 -5.94 -2.85
CA LYS A 43 -14.57 -7.09 -3.57
C LYS A 43 -13.73 -7.99 -2.67
N ILE A 44 -13.41 -7.56 -1.45
CA ILE A 44 -12.63 -8.35 -0.51
C ILE A 44 -13.55 -9.38 0.13
N THR A 45 -13.43 -10.64 -0.27
CA THR A 45 -14.26 -11.73 0.27
C THR A 45 -13.98 -11.93 1.77
N GLY A 46 -14.96 -11.58 2.60
CA GLY A 46 -14.93 -11.69 4.05
C GLY A 46 -16.29 -12.12 4.63
N LYS A 47 -16.33 -12.37 5.94
CA LYS A 47 -17.59 -12.72 6.65
C LYS A 47 -18.52 -11.52 6.84
N THR A 48 -17.97 -10.31 6.83
CA THR A 48 -18.68 -9.06 7.13
C THR A 48 -18.37 -8.05 6.03
N PRO A 49 -19.37 -7.35 5.47
CA PRO A 49 -19.11 -6.24 4.56
C PRO A 49 -18.32 -5.15 5.29
N VAL A 50 -17.31 -4.60 4.61
CA VAL A 50 -16.40 -3.60 5.19
C VAL A 50 -16.59 -2.27 4.49
N ALA A 51 -16.82 -1.22 5.26
CA ALA A 51 -16.79 0.16 4.79
C ALA A 51 -15.90 0.99 5.71
N ALA A 52 -15.29 2.03 5.15
CA ALA A 52 -14.42 2.94 5.88
C ALA A 52 -15.07 4.33 5.92
N TYR A 53 -15.02 4.98 7.08
CA TYR A 53 -15.35 6.39 7.18
C TYR A 53 -14.11 7.23 6.89
N VAL A 54 -14.14 8.00 5.81
CA VAL A 54 -13.01 8.80 5.35
C VAL A 54 -13.34 10.27 5.52
N SER A 55 -12.43 11.03 6.13
CA SER A 55 -12.55 12.47 6.32
C SER A 55 -11.26 13.15 5.85
N PRO A 56 -11.34 14.31 5.17
CA PRO A 56 -10.16 15.06 4.79
C PRO A 56 -9.48 15.66 6.03
N VAL A 57 -8.15 15.78 5.95
CA VAL A 57 -7.34 16.46 6.94
C VAL A 57 -6.87 17.79 6.35
N VAL A 58 -7.16 18.89 7.04
CA VAL A 58 -6.75 20.25 6.67
C VAL A 58 -5.97 20.83 7.84
N GLU A 59 -4.74 21.26 7.60
CA GLU A 59 -3.85 21.83 8.64
C GLU A 59 -3.70 20.92 9.89
N GLY A 60 -3.65 19.60 9.68
CA GLY A 60 -3.54 18.62 10.77
C GLY A 60 -4.85 18.37 11.54
N LYS A 61 -5.94 19.08 11.22
CA LYS A 61 -7.27 18.87 11.81
C LYS A 61 -8.14 18.02 10.89
N VAL A 62 -8.78 17.00 11.47
CA VAL A 62 -9.72 16.13 10.75
C VAL A 62 -11.07 16.84 10.61
N LEU A 63 -11.51 17.10 9.38
CA LEU A 63 -12.81 17.73 9.11
C LEU A 63 -13.91 16.66 9.00
N ARG A 64 -14.41 16.17 10.14
CA ARG A 64 -15.45 15.12 10.18
C ARG A 64 -16.75 15.51 9.47
N HIS A 65 -17.13 16.78 9.49
CA HIS A 65 -18.35 17.25 8.81
C HIS A 65 -18.29 17.12 7.27
N ARG A 66 -17.08 17.00 6.69
CA ARG A 66 -16.86 16.71 5.26
C ARG A 66 -16.54 15.23 5.02
N GLY A 67 -16.67 14.41 6.05
CA GLY A 67 -16.43 12.99 5.97
C GLY A 67 -17.65 12.22 5.46
N GLY A 68 -17.39 11.04 4.91
CA GLY A 68 -18.42 10.14 4.43
C GLY A 68 -17.97 8.69 4.57
N GLU A 69 -18.95 7.79 4.60
CA GLU A 69 -18.70 6.36 4.44
C GLU A 69 -18.39 6.05 2.98
N THR A 70 -17.32 5.31 2.74
CA THR A 70 -16.94 4.83 1.41
C THR A 70 -16.50 3.38 1.47
N ARG A 71 -16.78 2.65 0.40
CA ARG A 71 -16.31 1.29 0.15
C ARG A 71 -15.14 1.27 -0.84
N VAL A 72 -14.75 2.42 -1.34
CA VAL A 72 -13.65 2.60 -2.29
C VAL A 72 -12.61 3.50 -1.66
N LEU A 73 -11.36 3.02 -1.65
CA LEU A 73 -10.22 3.75 -1.09
C LEU A 73 -9.14 3.91 -2.15
N ARG A 74 -8.54 5.10 -2.24
CA ARG A 74 -7.35 5.34 -3.05
C ARG A 74 -6.12 5.30 -2.14
N PRO A 75 -5.24 4.28 -2.24
CA PRO A 75 -4.06 4.19 -1.40
C PRO A 75 -3.01 5.24 -1.82
N GLY A 76 -2.17 5.64 -0.87
CA GLY A 76 -1.01 6.48 -1.16
C GLY A 76 0.02 5.70 -1.97
N TYR A 77 0.43 6.22 -3.12
CA TYR A 77 1.44 5.59 -3.95
C TYR A 77 2.85 5.86 -3.39
N VAL A 78 3.58 4.79 -3.06
CA VAL A 78 4.92 4.85 -2.45
C VAL A 78 5.97 4.46 -3.47
N LYS A 79 6.90 5.38 -3.78
CA LYS A 79 8.00 5.16 -4.75
C LYS A 79 9.32 5.81 -4.28
N PRO A 80 9.98 5.26 -3.25
CA PRO A 80 11.28 5.75 -2.81
C PRO A 80 12.34 5.54 -3.90
N LYS A 81 13.23 6.52 -4.06
CA LYS A 81 14.36 6.46 -4.99
C LYS A 81 15.62 6.86 -4.24
N HIS A 82 16.69 6.12 -4.47
CA HIS A 82 18.02 6.43 -3.95
C HIS A 82 18.95 6.67 -5.13
N GLU A 83 19.86 7.62 -4.97
CA GLU A 83 20.98 7.76 -5.89
C GLU A 83 21.91 6.57 -5.72
N PHE A 84 22.53 6.16 -6.83
CA PHE A 84 23.56 5.13 -6.81
C PHE A 84 24.91 5.82 -6.99
N PRO A 85 25.61 6.19 -5.89
CA PRO A 85 26.91 6.82 -5.98
C PRO A 85 27.95 5.79 -6.43
N TRP A 86 28.58 6.04 -7.58
CA TRP A 86 29.77 5.33 -8.00
C TRP A 86 31.00 6.04 -7.44
N SER A 87 31.40 5.69 -6.21
CA SER A 87 32.77 5.92 -5.71
C SER A 87 33.39 4.57 -5.41
N ARG A 88 34.67 4.41 -5.78
CA ARG A 88 35.49 3.27 -5.34
C ARG A 88 35.51 3.16 -3.82
#